data_AF-A0AAD6HAR2-F1
#
_entry.id   AF-A0AAD6HAR2-F1
#
_cell.length_a   1.000
_cell.length_b   1.000
_cell.length_c   1.000
_cell.angle_alpha   90.00
_cell.angle_beta   90.00
_cell.angle_gamma   90.00
#
_symmetry.space_group_name_H-M   'P 1'
#
loop_
_entity.id
_entity.type
_entity.pdbx_description
1 polymer ?
#
loop_
_entity_poly.entity_id
_entity_poly.type
_entity_poly.pdbx_seq_one_letter_code
_entity_poly.pdbx_strand_id
1 'polypeptide(L)'
;MDAGDYDYYNGLQEGVSTKRNALYVAALRACAEIAKSSEHCFDKESRQFIITESRKEGFQQEAHAWLITQNILPSHLLNETSQKFKRLTGTTHNGAPLSFTPDTPGVPRVISPIMSAFHIEAAIHSGRSQEAEDILRKVWAPMTDETSASFTGTTWELLKKDGTPFKDDFCSYAQLFSVGPTYLLSRYVLGVEPVEAGFKKFIVSPRLEIAGLEWAQGRVPTPVGSCIEVRWQCSTSVDGELSVIVPGD
;
A
#
# COMPACT_ATOMS: atom_id res chain seq x y z
N MET A 1 32.71 -6.49 -5.30
CA MET A 1 31.97 -5.82 -6.39
C MET A 1 33.01 -5.46 -7.44
N ASP A 2 33.22 -6.35 -8.40
CA ASP A 2 33.87 -5.95 -9.64
C ASP A 2 32.78 -5.24 -10.45
N ALA A 3 32.90 -3.92 -10.58
CA ALA A 3 32.07 -3.17 -11.49
C ALA A 3 32.33 -3.71 -12.90
N GLY A 4 31.33 -4.40 -13.47
CA GLY A 4 31.35 -4.68 -14.89
C GLY A 4 31.38 -3.35 -15.64
N ASP A 5 32.25 -3.25 -16.65
CA ASP A 5 32.38 -2.07 -17.51
C ASP A 5 31.00 -1.58 -18.01
N TYR A 6 30.80 -0.27 -18.08
CA TYR A 6 29.56 0.32 -18.59
C TYR A 6 29.39 -0.11 -20.06
N ASP A 7 28.14 -0.30 -20.52
CA ASP A 7 27.82 -0.77 -21.88
C ASP A 7 28.26 0.18 -23.03
N TYR A 8 29.13 1.17 -22.76
CA TYR A 8 29.63 2.16 -23.72
C TYR A 8 30.29 1.52 -24.96
N TYR A 9 30.94 0.37 -24.79
CA TYR A 9 31.59 -0.38 -25.88
C TYR A 9 30.71 -1.44 -26.54
N ASN A 10 29.52 -1.71 -25.97
CA ASN A 10 28.67 -2.83 -26.37
C ASN A 10 27.68 -2.50 -27.50
N GLY A 11 27.65 -1.24 -27.95
CA GLY A 11 26.71 -0.74 -28.95
C GLY A 11 25.25 -0.78 -28.48
N LEU A 12 24.32 -0.42 -29.37
CA LEU A 12 22.89 -0.61 -29.12
C LEU A 12 22.59 -2.11 -29.04
N GLN A 13 22.03 -2.54 -27.90
CA GLN A 13 21.57 -3.92 -27.71
C GLN A 13 20.04 -3.95 -27.60
N GLU A 14 19.42 -4.83 -28.37
CA GLU A 14 17.99 -5.16 -28.27
C GLU A 14 17.83 -6.63 -27.82
N GLY A 15 16.74 -6.93 -27.11
CA GLY A 15 16.44 -8.28 -26.64
C GLY A 15 17.11 -8.67 -25.31
N VAL A 16 17.21 -9.98 -25.06
CA VAL A 16 17.67 -10.54 -23.77
C VAL A 16 19.20 -10.49 -23.67
N SER A 17 19.73 -9.70 -22.74
CA SER A 17 21.18 -9.55 -22.53
C SER A 17 21.73 -10.54 -21.49
N THR A 18 22.67 -11.40 -21.89
CA THR A 18 23.33 -12.38 -21.01
C THR A 18 24.04 -11.70 -19.84
N LYS A 19 24.76 -10.60 -20.09
CA LYS A 19 25.49 -9.83 -19.06
C LYS A 19 24.55 -9.31 -17.97
N ARG A 20 23.41 -8.73 -18.36
CA ARG A 20 22.41 -8.20 -17.42
C ARG A 20 21.72 -9.31 -16.64
N ASN A 21 21.37 -10.42 -17.32
CA ASN A 21 20.78 -11.58 -16.65
C ASN A 21 21.74 -12.20 -15.62
N ALA A 22 23.04 -12.31 -15.93
CA ALA A 22 24.03 -12.77 -14.97
C ALA A 22 24.10 -11.87 -13.72
N LEU A 23 24.05 -10.54 -13.92
CA LEU A 23 24.01 -9.58 -12.81
C LEU A 23 22.71 -9.71 -11.99
N TYR A 24 21.55 -9.89 -12.63
CA TYR A 24 20.28 -10.11 -11.93
C TYR A 24 20.31 -11.38 -11.08
N VAL A 25 20.86 -12.48 -11.60
CA VAL A 25 21.01 -13.73 -10.82
C VAL A 25 21.93 -13.51 -9.62
N ALA A 26 23.05 -12.80 -9.78
CA ALA A 26 23.94 -12.48 -8.68
C ALA A 26 23.25 -11.60 -7.62
N ALA A 27 22.49 -10.59 -8.04
CA ALA A 27 21.73 -9.73 -7.15
C ALA A 27 20.65 -10.50 -6.38
N LEU A 28 19.90 -11.38 -7.05
CA LEU A 28 18.88 -12.23 -6.41
C LEU A 28 19.50 -13.19 -5.37
N ARG A 29 20.66 -13.77 -5.67
CA ARG A 29 21.38 -14.62 -4.70
C ARG A 29 21.83 -13.81 -3.47
N ALA A 30 22.40 -12.62 -3.67
CA ALA A 30 22.77 -11.76 -2.56
C ALA A 30 21.55 -11.35 -1.73
N CYS A 31 20.42 -11.03 -2.37
CA CYS A 31 19.16 -10.74 -1.68
C CYS A 31 18.67 -11.94 -0.87
N ALA A 32 18.77 -13.16 -1.41
CA ALA A 32 18.38 -14.38 -0.68
C ALA A 32 19.24 -14.61 0.57
N GLU A 33 20.54 -14.31 0.52
CA GLU A 33 21.40 -14.38 1.71
C GLU A 33 21.02 -13.31 2.76
N ILE A 34 20.77 -12.07 2.31
CA ILE A 34 20.32 -10.99 3.20
C ILE A 34 18.96 -11.35 3.84
N ALA A 35 18.05 -11.97 3.08
CA ALA A 35 16.74 -12.37 3.57
C ALA A 35 16.81 -13.37 4.73
N LYS A 36 17.87 -14.17 4.86
CA LYS A 36 18.07 -15.06 6.02
C LYS A 36 18.19 -14.29 7.34
N SER A 37 18.67 -13.05 7.31
CA SER A 37 18.73 -12.19 8.51
C SER A 37 17.35 -11.81 9.06
N SER A 38 16.28 -11.95 8.26
CA SER A 38 14.90 -11.71 8.72
C SER A 38 14.46 -12.67 9.83
N GLU A 39 15.10 -13.83 9.97
CA GLU A 39 14.86 -14.76 11.09
C GLU A 39 15.19 -14.12 12.45
N HIS A 40 16.13 -13.15 12.48
CA HIS A 40 16.48 -12.41 13.69
C HIS A 40 15.51 -11.27 14.01
N CYS A 41 14.63 -10.92 13.06
CA CYS A 41 13.67 -9.83 13.23
C CYS A 41 12.40 -10.29 13.96
N PHE A 42 12.15 -11.59 14.13
CA PHE A 42 11.00 -12.07 14.89
C PHE A 42 11.34 -12.26 16.37
N ASP A 43 10.71 -11.47 17.24
CA ASP A 43 10.82 -11.63 18.68
C ASP A 43 9.81 -12.66 19.20
N LYS A 44 10.33 -13.72 19.82
CA LYS A 44 9.52 -14.86 20.30
C LYS A 44 8.70 -14.52 21.55
N GLU A 45 9.19 -13.61 22.40
CA GLU A 45 8.49 -13.22 23.63
C GLU A 45 7.26 -12.35 23.32
N SER A 46 7.44 -11.27 22.55
CA SER A 46 6.33 -10.39 22.14
C SER A 46 5.55 -10.91 20.92
N ARG A 47 5.98 -12.04 20.34
CA ARG A 47 5.39 -12.70 19.18
C ARG A 47 5.14 -11.73 18.02
N GLN A 48 6.10 -10.86 17.73
CA GLN A 48 5.99 -9.85 16.68
C GLN A 48 7.33 -9.66 15.98
N PHE A 49 7.29 -9.08 14.79
CA PHE A 49 8.51 -8.60 14.15
C PHE A 49 8.92 -7.27 14.78
N ILE A 50 10.17 -7.17 15.21
CA ILE A 50 10.75 -5.93 15.73
C ILE A 50 10.93 -4.92 14.60
N ILE A 51 11.01 -3.62 14.94
CA ILE A 51 11.26 -2.56 13.95
C ILE A 51 12.71 -2.65 13.49
N THR A 52 13.65 -2.71 14.43
CA THR A 52 15.09 -2.98 14.20
C THR A 52 15.70 -3.63 15.45
N GLU A 53 16.94 -4.13 15.35
CA GLU A 53 17.69 -4.64 16.53
C GLU A 53 17.89 -3.56 17.60
N SER A 54 18.02 -2.30 17.19
CA SER A 54 18.15 -1.13 18.07
C SER A 54 16.81 -0.55 18.54
N ARG A 55 15.69 -1.00 17.97
CA ARG A 55 14.32 -0.56 18.30
C ARG A 55 13.37 -1.76 18.30
N LYS A 56 13.36 -2.46 19.44
CA LYS A 56 12.51 -3.64 19.67
C LYS A 56 11.11 -3.28 20.19
N GLU A 57 10.98 -2.10 20.78
CA GLU A 57 9.73 -1.59 21.34
C GLU A 57 8.88 -0.89 20.28
N GLY A 58 7.56 -1.07 20.39
CA GLY A 58 6.59 -0.46 19.49
C GLY A 58 6.17 -1.35 18.31
N PHE A 59 5.43 -0.76 17.37
CA PHE A 59 4.92 -1.41 16.17
C PHE A 59 4.84 -0.38 15.04
N GLN A 60 5.52 -0.66 13.92
CA GLN A 60 5.51 0.19 12.72
C GLN A 60 4.45 -0.29 11.72
N GLN A 61 3.61 0.64 11.27
CA GLN A 61 2.51 0.38 10.35
C GLN A 61 2.95 -0.25 9.02
N GLU A 62 3.91 0.37 8.34
CA GLU A 62 4.37 -0.04 7.00
C GLU A 62 5.06 -1.41 7.01
N ALA A 63 6.03 -1.62 7.91
CA ALA A 63 6.77 -2.88 7.99
C ALA A 63 5.83 -4.08 8.18
N HIS A 64 4.87 -3.96 9.08
CA HIS A 64 3.90 -5.03 9.33
C HIS A 64 2.89 -5.20 8.20
N ALA A 65 2.53 -4.12 7.50
CA ALA A 65 1.69 -4.20 6.30
C ALA A 65 2.42 -4.96 5.18
N TRP A 66 3.70 -4.69 4.98
CA TRP A 66 4.52 -5.43 4.00
C TRP A 66 4.69 -6.90 4.37
N LEU A 67 4.89 -7.24 5.64
CA LEU A 67 4.95 -8.64 6.06
C LEU A 67 3.70 -9.42 5.63
N ILE A 68 2.51 -8.80 5.71
CA ILE A 68 1.24 -9.41 5.26
C ILE A 68 1.18 -9.46 3.72
N THR A 69 1.27 -8.31 3.06
CA THR A 69 1.07 -8.19 1.60
C THR A 69 2.11 -8.95 0.76
N GLN A 70 3.33 -9.13 1.28
CA GLN A 70 4.40 -9.87 0.61
C GLN A 70 4.42 -11.36 0.98
N ASN A 71 3.44 -11.85 1.74
CA ASN A 71 3.34 -13.24 2.22
C ASN A 71 4.58 -13.70 3.02
N ILE A 72 5.24 -12.79 3.73
CA ILE A 72 6.38 -13.10 4.62
C ILE A 72 5.87 -13.55 5.99
N LEU A 73 4.77 -12.96 6.46
CA LEU A 73 4.17 -13.30 7.74
C LEU A 73 3.63 -14.75 7.70
N PRO A 74 4.06 -15.64 8.62
CA PRO A 74 3.46 -16.97 8.75
C PRO A 74 1.95 -16.88 8.96
N SER A 75 1.17 -17.69 8.23
CA SER A 75 -0.30 -17.64 8.23
C SER A 75 -0.93 -17.76 9.62
N HIS A 76 -0.34 -18.58 10.51
CA HIS A 76 -0.82 -18.75 11.89
C HIS A 76 -0.66 -17.50 12.76
N LEU A 77 0.17 -16.52 12.35
CA LEU A 77 0.34 -15.23 13.01
C LEU A 77 -0.54 -14.12 12.42
N LEU A 78 -1.24 -14.38 11.30
CA LEU A 78 -1.99 -13.35 10.58
C LEU A 78 -3.00 -12.65 11.48
N ASN A 79 -3.86 -13.40 12.18
CA ASN A 79 -4.86 -12.82 13.07
C ASN A 79 -4.25 -12.04 14.24
N GLU A 80 -3.15 -12.53 14.81
CA GLU A 80 -2.48 -11.88 15.93
C GLU A 80 -1.86 -10.54 15.51
N THR A 81 -1.10 -10.54 14.41
CA THR A 81 -0.50 -9.32 13.84
C THR A 81 -1.58 -8.32 13.38
N SER A 82 -2.65 -8.83 12.77
CA SER A 82 -3.81 -8.04 12.37
C SER A 82 -4.42 -7.25 13.53
N GLN A 83 -4.58 -7.87 14.69
CA GLN A 83 -5.12 -7.20 15.88
C GLN A 83 -4.16 -6.13 16.44
N LYS A 84 -2.84 -6.31 16.29
CA LYS A 84 -1.83 -5.34 16.76
C LYS A 84 -1.94 -3.98 16.05
N PHE A 85 -2.42 -3.92 14.81
CA PHE A 85 -2.67 -2.65 14.10
C PHE A 85 -3.63 -1.70 14.83
N LYS A 86 -4.56 -2.22 15.64
CA LYS A 86 -5.50 -1.40 16.43
C LYS A 86 -4.79 -0.46 17.39
N ARG A 87 -3.59 -0.83 17.86
CA ARG A 87 -2.73 0.01 18.73
C ARG A 87 -2.35 1.35 18.09
N LEU A 88 -2.48 1.49 16.76
CA LEU A 88 -2.17 2.71 16.02
C LEU A 88 -3.31 3.75 16.04
N THR A 89 -4.54 3.34 16.32
CA THR A 89 -5.76 4.16 16.07
C THR A 89 -6.34 4.82 17.33
N GLY A 90 -5.85 4.51 18.53
CA GLY A 90 -6.48 4.93 19.78
C GLY A 90 -6.15 6.34 20.28
N THR A 91 -5.22 7.06 19.65
CA THR A 91 -4.66 8.31 20.21
C THR A 91 -4.77 9.52 19.27
N THR A 92 -5.47 9.38 18.15
CA THR A 92 -5.70 10.45 17.16
C THR A 92 -7.14 10.96 17.27
N HIS A 93 -7.37 12.21 16.88
CA HIS A 93 -8.66 12.90 17.02
C HIS A 93 -9.85 12.19 16.35
N ASN A 94 -9.61 11.51 15.22
CA ASN A 94 -10.64 10.83 14.42
C ASN A 94 -10.40 9.32 14.29
N GLY A 95 -9.44 8.76 15.05
CA GLY A 95 -9.09 7.34 15.00
C GLY A 95 -8.27 6.92 13.76
N ALA A 96 -7.70 7.85 12.99
CA ALA A 96 -6.72 7.52 11.96
C ALA A 96 -5.46 6.88 12.57
N PRO A 97 -4.83 5.89 11.90
CA PRO A 97 -3.65 5.22 12.42
C PRO A 97 -2.41 6.12 12.41
N LEU A 98 -1.64 6.11 13.50
CA LEU A 98 -0.27 6.62 13.51
C LEU A 98 0.67 5.72 12.69
N SER A 99 1.80 6.27 12.24
CA SER A 99 2.89 5.52 11.60
C SER A 99 3.55 4.48 12.52
N PHE A 100 3.61 4.80 13.81
CA PHE A 100 4.17 3.98 14.87
C PHE A 100 3.25 4.00 16.09
N THR A 101 3.24 2.93 16.89
CA THR A 101 2.49 2.94 18.15
C THR A 101 3.08 3.93 19.15
N PRO A 102 2.28 4.51 20.07
CA PRO A 102 2.73 5.57 20.99
C PRO A 102 3.91 5.21 21.90
N ASP A 103 4.11 3.92 22.16
CA ASP A 103 5.23 3.35 22.95
C ASP A 103 6.54 3.22 22.17
N THR A 104 6.55 3.55 20.87
CA THR A 104 7.77 3.47 20.05
C THR A 104 8.74 4.60 20.39
N PRO A 105 10.00 4.31 20.80
CA PRO A 105 10.94 5.34 21.22
C PRO A 105 11.57 6.10 20.04
N GLY A 106 11.70 7.43 20.21
CA GLY A 106 12.48 8.28 19.30
C GLY A 106 11.89 8.44 17.90
N VAL A 107 10.57 8.36 17.76
CA VAL A 107 9.85 8.58 16.48
C VAL A 107 8.77 9.64 16.65
N PRO A 108 8.47 10.44 15.61
CA PRO A 108 7.38 11.41 15.65
C PRO A 108 6.03 10.69 15.65
N ARG A 109 5.07 11.25 16.40
CA ARG A 109 3.68 10.78 16.42
C ARG A 109 2.88 11.46 15.31
N VAL A 110 2.99 10.90 14.12
CA VAL A 110 2.35 11.41 12.90
C VAL A 110 1.48 10.33 12.25
N ILE A 111 0.50 10.79 11.47
CA ILE A 111 -0.26 9.98 10.53
C ILE A 111 0.41 10.16 9.16
N SER A 112 0.81 9.05 8.53
CA SER A 112 1.40 9.06 7.20
C SER A 112 0.44 8.42 6.19
N PRO A 113 -0.05 9.14 5.17
CA PRO A 113 -0.97 8.59 4.19
C PRO A 113 -0.37 7.46 3.36
N ILE A 114 0.92 7.50 3.01
CA ILE A 114 1.59 6.39 2.29
C ILE A 114 1.58 5.11 3.14
N MET A 115 1.96 5.19 4.41
CA MET A 115 1.94 4.04 5.32
C MET A 115 0.52 3.53 5.58
N SER A 116 -0.46 4.45 5.60
CA SER A 116 -1.87 4.12 5.71
C SER A 116 -2.41 3.41 4.47
N ALA A 117 -1.93 3.74 3.28
CA ALA A 117 -2.29 3.03 2.05
C ALA A 117 -1.79 1.57 2.09
N PHE A 118 -0.56 1.32 2.54
CA PHE A 118 -0.07 -0.05 2.75
C PHE A 118 -0.87 -0.80 3.83
N HIS A 119 -1.27 -0.11 4.91
CA HIS A 119 -2.14 -0.70 5.92
C HIS A 119 -3.51 -1.10 5.33
N ILE A 120 -4.11 -0.26 4.49
CA ILE A 120 -5.34 -0.58 3.77
C ILE A 120 -5.16 -1.83 2.91
N GLU A 121 -4.06 -1.93 2.14
CA GLU A 121 -3.76 -3.14 1.36
C GLU A 121 -3.64 -4.38 2.24
N ALA A 122 -2.94 -4.30 3.37
CA ALA A 122 -2.81 -5.40 4.30
C ALA A 122 -4.16 -5.83 4.91
N ALA A 123 -5.04 -4.86 5.22
CA ALA A 123 -6.39 -5.13 5.70
C ALA A 123 -7.24 -5.84 4.63
N ILE A 124 -7.20 -5.37 3.37
CA ILE A 124 -7.87 -6.03 2.23
C ILE A 124 -7.36 -7.46 2.03
N HIS A 125 -6.03 -7.68 2.03
CA HIS A 125 -5.43 -9.01 1.92
C HIS A 125 -5.83 -9.95 3.06
N SER A 126 -6.18 -9.39 4.22
CA SER A 126 -6.62 -10.14 5.40
C SER A 126 -8.15 -10.30 5.49
N GLY A 127 -8.92 -9.87 4.48
CA GLY A 127 -10.39 -9.90 4.51
C GLY A 127 -11.02 -8.91 5.50
N ARG A 128 -10.32 -7.85 5.88
CA ARG A 128 -10.75 -6.83 6.86
C ARG A 128 -11.21 -5.55 6.17
N SER A 129 -12.19 -5.66 5.28
CA SER A 129 -12.67 -4.54 4.44
C SER A 129 -13.19 -3.34 5.24
N GLN A 130 -13.88 -3.56 6.37
CA GLN A 130 -14.33 -2.44 7.22
C GLN A 130 -13.16 -1.63 7.79
N GLU A 131 -12.07 -2.29 8.19
CA GLU A 131 -10.88 -1.60 8.69
C GLU A 131 -10.20 -0.81 7.56
N ALA A 132 -10.14 -1.39 6.37
CA ALA A 132 -9.63 -0.75 5.16
C ALA A 132 -10.44 0.52 4.81
N GLU A 133 -11.77 0.45 4.80
CA GLU A 133 -12.64 1.61 4.56
C GLU A 133 -12.46 2.69 5.63
N ASP A 134 -12.46 2.31 6.90
CA ASP A 134 -12.31 3.22 8.02
C ASP A 134 -11.05 4.08 7.89
N ILE A 135 -9.91 3.43 7.58
CA ILE A 135 -8.64 4.13 7.38
C ILE A 135 -8.71 5.05 6.16
N LEU A 136 -9.27 4.57 5.03
CA LEU A 136 -9.43 5.34 3.81
C LEU A 136 -10.23 6.63 4.04
N ARG A 137 -11.31 6.58 4.84
CA ARG A 137 -12.09 7.78 5.17
C ARG A 137 -11.35 8.68 6.15
N LYS A 138 -10.85 8.13 7.25
CA LYS A 138 -10.28 8.90 8.38
C LYS A 138 -8.99 9.62 8.02
N VAL A 139 -8.12 9.02 7.21
CA VAL A 139 -6.80 9.61 6.88
C VAL A 139 -6.93 10.78 5.91
N TRP A 140 -7.81 10.67 4.91
CA TRP A 140 -7.94 11.69 3.85
C TRP A 140 -9.02 12.73 4.12
N ALA A 141 -9.99 12.47 4.99
CA ALA A 141 -11.07 13.44 5.30
C ALA A 141 -10.57 14.85 5.65
N PRO A 142 -9.54 15.05 6.50
CA PRO A 142 -9.03 16.41 6.80
C PRO A 142 -8.51 17.17 5.58
N MET A 143 -8.04 16.47 4.55
CA MET A 143 -7.51 17.07 3.32
C MET A 143 -8.61 17.50 2.34
N THR A 144 -9.83 17.00 2.54
CA THR A 144 -11.00 17.29 1.70
C THR A 144 -11.87 18.44 2.24
N ASP A 145 -11.56 18.94 3.43
CA ASP A 145 -12.30 20.05 4.03
C ASP A 145 -11.90 21.38 3.40
N GLU A 146 -12.71 21.85 2.44
CA GLU A 146 -12.53 23.14 1.75
C GLU A 146 -12.58 24.36 2.67
N THR A 147 -13.14 24.22 3.89
CA THR A 147 -13.21 25.32 4.87
C THR A 147 -11.93 25.45 5.70
N SER A 148 -11.06 24.45 5.66
CA SER A 148 -9.79 24.45 6.37
C SER A 148 -8.82 25.48 5.78
N ALA A 149 -8.16 26.26 6.64
CA ALA A 149 -7.08 27.17 6.23
C ALA A 149 -5.87 26.44 5.61
N SER A 150 -5.82 25.10 5.74
CA SER A 150 -4.78 24.24 5.18
C SER A 150 -5.22 23.54 3.89
N PHE A 151 -6.44 23.78 3.39
CA PHE A 151 -6.92 23.17 2.17
C PHE A 151 -6.10 23.62 0.94
N THR A 152 -5.66 22.64 0.15
CA THR A 152 -4.86 22.89 -1.07
C THR A 152 -5.42 22.20 -2.30
N GLY A 153 -6.47 21.39 -2.17
CA GLY A 153 -6.96 20.51 -3.24
C GLY A 153 -6.01 19.36 -3.60
N THR A 154 -5.00 19.10 -2.77
CA THR A 154 -3.98 18.07 -2.95
C THR A 154 -3.77 17.25 -1.67
N THR A 155 -3.07 16.12 -1.75
CA THR A 155 -2.80 15.27 -0.60
C THR A 155 -1.56 15.71 0.17
N TRP A 156 -1.64 15.79 1.49
CA TRP A 156 -0.54 16.21 2.37
C TRP A 156 0.40 15.05 2.71
N GLU A 157 1.66 15.34 3.02
CA GLU A 157 2.69 14.34 3.34
C GLU A 157 2.49 13.69 4.70
N LEU A 158 2.16 14.49 5.72
CA LEU A 158 1.98 14.04 7.11
C LEU A 158 0.89 14.86 7.79
N LEU A 159 0.16 14.21 8.71
CA LEU A 159 -0.75 14.88 9.62
C LEU A 159 -0.28 14.68 11.07
N LYS A 160 -0.51 15.69 11.91
CA LYS A 160 -0.43 15.59 13.36
C LYS A 160 -1.58 14.72 13.87
N LYS A 161 -1.48 14.27 15.13
CA LYS A 161 -2.54 13.47 15.79
C LYS A 161 -3.93 14.13 15.77
N ASP A 162 -3.98 15.45 15.69
CA ASP A 162 -5.20 16.26 15.66
C ASP A 162 -5.77 16.47 14.24
N GLY A 163 -5.16 15.86 13.21
CA GLY A 163 -5.63 15.95 11.83
C GLY A 163 -5.15 17.18 11.09
N THR A 164 -4.45 18.09 11.74
CA THR A 164 -3.82 19.23 11.07
C THR A 164 -2.56 18.78 10.32
N PRO A 165 -2.17 19.45 9.22
CA PRO A 165 -0.91 19.13 8.56
C PRO A 165 0.28 19.33 9.51
N PHE A 166 1.37 18.60 9.26
CA PHE A 166 2.61 18.73 10.02
C PHE A 166 3.37 20.02 9.64
N LYS A 167 2.78 21.18 9.97
CA LYS A 167 3.12 22.51 9.44
C LYS A 167 4.50 23.05 9.84
N ASP A 168 5.11 22.53 10.91
CA ASP A 168 6.29 23.14 11.53
C ASP A 168 7.63 22.53 11.08
N ASP A 169 7.61 21.46 10.29
CA ASP A 169 8.80 20.76 9.78
C ASP A 169 8.50 20.23 8.37
N PHE A 170 9.29 20.60 7.36
CA PHE A 170 9.42 19.96 6.03
C PHE A 170 8.24 19.07 5.57
N CYS A 171 7.02 19.60 5.49
CA CYS A 171 5.83 18.83 5.11
C CYS A 171 5.25 19.36 3.81
N SER A 172 5.28 18.54 2.76
CA SER A 172 4.64 18.87 1.49
C SER A 172 3.12 18.81 1.61
N TYR A 173 2.42 19.82 1.09
CA TYR A 173 0.96 19.81 0.99
C TYR A 173 0.50 19.23 -0.36
N ALA A 174 1.44 18.90 -1.26
CA ALA A 174 1.17 18.26 -2.55
C ALA A 174 2.11 17.05 -2.71
N GLN A 175 1.89 16.04 -1.88
CA GLN A 175 2.74 14.86 -1.79
C GLN A 175 2.23 13.73 -2.66
N LEU A 176 2.99 13.38 -3.70
CA LEU A 176 2.67 12.31 -4.64
C LEU A 176 2.46 10.96 -3.94
N PHE A 177 3.25 10.64 -2.92
CA PHE A 177 3.13 9.36 -2.22
C PHE A 177 1.88 9.26 -1.32
N SER A 178 1.16 10.37 -1.13
CA SER A 178 -0.07 10.40 -0.33
C SER A 178 -1.34 10.17 -1.17
N VAL A 179 -1.22 9.88 -2.47
CA VAL A 179 -2.35 9.63 -3.39
C VAL A 179 -2.89 8.20 -3.34
N GLY A 180 -2.80 7.56 -2.16
CA GLY A 180 -3.31 6.21 -1.90
C GLY A 180 -4.72 5.94 -2.49
N PRO A 181 -5.71 6.83 -2.33
CA PRO A 181 -7.07 6.61 -2.82
C PRO A 181 -7.10 6.35 -4.33
N THR A 182 -6.23 6.99 -5.11
CA THR A 182 -6.20 6.83 -6.57
C THR A 182 -5.96 5.37 -6.97
N TYR A 183 -4.92 4.73 -6.41
CA TYR A 183 -4.62 3.35 -6.75
C TYR A 183 -5.51 2.36 -6.01
N LEU A 184 -5.85 2.65 -4.74
CA LEU A 184 -6.70 1.77 -3.93
C LEU A 184 -8.11 1.63 -4.52
N LEU A 185 -8.72 2.74 -4.95
CA LEU A 185 -10.05 2.72 -5.56
C LEU A 185 -10.01 2.05 -6.93
N SER A 186 -9.02 2.35 -7.76
CA SER A 186 -8.87 1.72 -9.09
C SER A 186 -8.64 0.21 -9.00
N ARG A 187 -7.84 -0.22 -8.01
CA ARG A 187 -7.41 -1.60 -7.86
C ARG A 187 -8.41 -2.46 -7.10
N TYR A 188 -8.99 -1.94 -6.02
CA TYR A 188 -9.78 -2.74 -5.08
C TYR A 188 -11.25 -2.38 -5.04
N VAL A 189 -11.66 -1.16 -5.41
CA VAL A 189 -13.09 -0.81 -5.54
C VAL A 189 -13.58 -1.11 -6.94
N LEU A 190 -12.94 -0.56 -7.98
CA LEU A 190 -13.22 -0.92 -9.37
C LEU A 190 -12.80 -2.37 -9.66
N GLY A 191 -11.71 -2.82 -9.03
CA GLY A 191 -11.31 -4.22 -9.01
C GLY A 191 -10.32 -4.64 -10.10
N VAL A 192 -9.66 -3.72 -10.81
CA VAL A 192 -8.84 -4.07 -11.98
C VAL A 192 -7.37 -4.25 -11.60
N GLU A 193 -6.81 -5.44 -11.89
CA GLU A 193 -5.43 -5.79 -11.56
C GLU A 193 -4.73 -6.59 -12.67
N PRO A 194 -3.45 -6.29 -12.99
CA PRO A 194 -2.68 -7.13 -13.89
C PRO A 194 -2.28 -8.44 -13.19
N VAL A 195 -2.47 -9.56 -13.89
CA VAL A 195 -1.97 -10.90 -13.48
C VAL A 195 -0.66 -11.22 -14.21
N GLU A 196 -0.49 -10.71 -15.42
CA GLU A 196 0.74 -10.83 -16.21
C GLU A 196 1.25 -9.45 -16.63
N ALA A 197 2.56 -9.34 -16.84
CA ALA A 197 3.21 -8.11 -17.26
C ALA A 197 2.58 -7.52 -18.53
N GLY A 198 2.35 -6.21 -18.52
CA GLY A 198 1.76 -5.51 -19.66
C GLY A 198 0.24 -5.70 -19.79
N PHE A 199 -0.47 -6.15 -18.75
CA PHE A 199 -1.91 -6.43 -18.79
C PHE A 199 -2.31 -7.54 -19.78
N LYS A 200 -1.36 -8.40 -20.20
CA LYS A 200 -1.64 -9.58 -21.05
C LYS A 200 -2.73 -10.48 -20.47
N LYS A 201 -2.73 -10.58 -19.14
CA LYS A 201 -3.85 -11.11 -18.36
C LYS A 201 -4.12 -10.15 -17.22
N PHE A 202 -5.39 -9.96 -16.92
CA PHE A 202 -5.86 -9.16 -15.81
C PHE A 202 -7.06 -9.83 -15.16
N ILE A 203 -7.39 -9.38 -13.96
CA ILE A 203 -8.58 -9.77 -13.22
C ILE A 203 -9.43 -8.53 -12.97
N VAL A 204 -10.75 -8.72 -12.96
CA VAL A 204 -11.73 -7.76 -12.45
C VAL A 204 -12.38 -8.37 -11.22
N SER A 205 -11.94 -7.95 -10.03
CA SER A 205 -12.43 -8.41 -8.74
C SER A 205 -12.48 -7.23 -7.74
N PRO A 206 -13.66 -6.63 -7.53
CA PRO A 206 -13.89 -5.72 -6.41
C PRO A 206 -13.64 -6.44 -5.07
N ARG A 207 -12.76 -5.89 -4.24
CA ARG A 207 -12.30 -6.47 -2.95
C ARG A 207 -12.31 -5.50 -1.78
N LEU A 208 -12.48 -4.20 -2.03
CA LEU A 208 -12.68 -3.19 -1.00
C LEU A 208 -14.15 -2.76 -1.02
N GLU A 209 -14.89 -3.27 -0.04
CA GLU A 209 -16.27 -2.84 0.21
C GLU A 209 -16.26 -1.46 0.88
N ILE A 210 -17.13 -0.58 0.39
CA ILE A 210 -17.31 0.77 0.94
C ILE A 210 -18.78 0.89 1.32
N ALA A 211 -19.06 1.16 2.60
CA ALA A 211 -20.41 1.34 3.11
C ALA A 211 -21.16 2.43 2.32
N GLY A 212 -22.33 2.07 1.80
CA GLY A 212 -23.20 2.93 1.00
C GLY A 212 -22.77 3.09 -0.46
N LEU A 213 -21.72 2.41 -0.93
CA LEU A 213 -21.34 2.42 -2.34
C LEU A 213 -22.16 1.39 -3.12
N GLU A 214 -23.05 1.86 -3.98
CA GLU A 214 -23.96 1.00 -4.75
C GLU A 214 -23.43 0.69 -6.16
N TRP A 215 -22.45 1.44 -6.67
CA TRP A 215 -21.90 1.22 -8.00
C TRP A 215 -20.50 1.82 -8.09
N ALA A 216 -19.68 1.32 -9.02
CA ALA A 216 -18.47 1.99 -9.46
C ALA A 216 -18.30 1.85 -10.97
N GLN A 217 -17.69 2.86 -11.59
CA GLN A 217 -17.38 2.88 -13.01
C GLN A 217 -16.02 3.55 -13.23
N GLY A 218 -15.21 3.00 -14.13
CA GLY A 218 -13.89 3.55 -14.43
C GLY A 218 -13.25 2.95 -15.66
N ARG A 219 -12.13 3.55 -16.08
CA ARG A 219 -11.29 3.10 -17.19
C ARG A 219 -9.85 2.99 -16.71
N VAL A 220 -9.23 1.83 -16.93
CA VAL A 220 -7.84 1.58 -16.55
C VAL A 220 -6.98 1.52 -17.81
N PRO A 221 -6.02 2.45 -17.98
CA PRO A 221 -5.14 2.45 -19.13
C PRO A 221 -4.18 1.25 -19.08
N THR A 222 -3.90 0.66 -20.23
CA THR A 222 -2.92 -0.42 -20.38
C THR A 222 -1.69 0.06 -21.16
N PRO A 223 -0.52 -0.59 -20.99
CA PRO A 223 0.69 -0.23 -21.74
C PRO A 223 0.57 -0.34 -23.27
N VAL A 224 -0.43 -1.06 -23.79
CA VAL A 224 -0.70 -1.18 -25.23
C VAL A 224 -1.60 -0.06 -25.78
N GLY A 225 -1.93 0.94 -24.95
CA GLY A 225 -2.64 2.16 -25.35
C GLY A 225 -4.17 2.07 -25.28
N SER A 226 -4.71 0.87 -25.10
CA SER A 226 -6.15 0.65 -24.93
C SER A 226 -6.56 0.65 -23.45
N CYS A 227 -7.83 0.91 -23.16
CA CYS A 227 -8.36 0.99 -21.79
C CYS A 227 -9.29 -0.18 -21.49
N ILE A 228 -9.17 -0.75 -20.29
CA ILE A 228 -10.17 -1.67 -19.75
C ILE A 228 -11.26 -0.83 -19.10
N GLU A 229 -12.49 -0.91 -19.59
CA GLU A 229 -13.63 -0.21 -18.98
C GLU A 229 -14.40 -1.19 -18.10
N VAL A 230 -14.65 -0.78 -16.86
CA VAL A 230 -15.40 -1.58 -15.88
C VAL A 230 -16.52 -0.75 -15.32
N ARG A 231 -17.68 -1.37 -15.20
CA ARG A 231 -18.81 -0.87 -14.43
C ARG A 231 -19.43 -2.01 -13.65
N TRP A 232 -19.69 -1.80 -12.37
CA TRP A 232 -20.52 -2.69 -11.58
C TRP A 232 -21.56 -1.90 -10.81
N GLN A 233 -22.68 -2.55 -10.53
CA GLN A 233 -23.78 -2.01 -9.75
C GLN A 233 -24.39 -3.10 -8.87
N CYS A 234 -24.49 -2.82 -7.58
CA CYS A 234 -25.22 -3.64 -6.62
C CYS A 234 -26.71 -3.55 -6.94
N SER A 235 -27.37 -4.70 -7.01
CA SER A 235 -28.83 -4.78 -7.11
C SER A 235 -29.41 -5.19 -5.76
N THR A 236 -30.66 -4.80 -5.50
CA THR A 236 -31.45 -5.30 -4.37
C THR A 236 -31.94 -6.75 -4.59
N SER A 237 -31.82 -7.27 -5.82
CA SER A 237 -32.00 -8.69 -6.14
C SER A 237 -30.69 -9.47 -5.93
N VAL A 238 -30.77 -10.80 -5.80
CA VAL A 238 -29.61 -11.71 -5.59
C VAL A 238 -28.55 -11.59 -6.71
N ASP A 239 -28.91 -11.01 -7.85
CA ASP A 239 -28.04 -10.80 -9.00
C ASP A 239 -27.56 -9.34 -9.07
N GLY A 240 -26.27 -9.09 -8.81
CA GLY A 240 -25.61 -7.83 -9.15
C GLY A 240 -25.24 -7.75 -10.64
N GLU A 241 -25.05 -6.54 -11.18
CA GLU A 241 -24.62 -6.35 -12.57
C GLU A 241 -23.13 -6.00 -12.62
N LEU A 242 -22.37 -6.74 -13.44
CA LEU A 242 -20.97 -6.45 -13.75
C LEU A 242 -20.80 -6.42 -15.28
N SER A 243 -20.34 -5.27 -15.78
CA SER A 243 -19.99 -5.07 -17.18
C SER A 243 -18.50 -4.77 -17.31
N VAL A 244 -17.84 -5.49 -18.22
CA VAL A 244 -16.42 -5.32 -18.52
C VAL A 244 -16.27 -5.21 -20.03
N ILE A 245 -15.74 -4.08 -20.50
CA ILE A 245 -15.38 -3.87 -21.89
C ILE A 245 -13.87 -4.00 -21.99
N VAL A 246 -13.45 -5.03 -22.71
CA VAL A 246 -12.05 -5.28 -23.02
C VAL A 246 -11.78 -4.75 -24.42
N PRO A 247 -10.72 -3.95 -24.61
CA PRO A 247 -10.36 -3.48 -25.94
C PRO A 247 -9.97 -4.66 -26.82
N GLY A 248 -10.42 -4.65 -28.08
CA GLY A 248 -10.02 -5.63 -29.09
C GLY A 248 -8.56 -5.48 -29.50
N ASP A 249 -7.94 -6.58 -29.90
CA ASP A 249 -6.61 -6.63 -30.50
C ASP A 249 -6.55 -5.92 -31.88
#